data_AF-A0A1Q7CPV2-F1
#
_entry.id   AF-A0A1Q7CPV2-F1
#
_cell.length_a   1.000
_cell.length_b   1.000
_cell.length_c   1.000
_cell.angle_alpha   90.00
_cell.angle_beta   90.00
_cell.angle_gamma   90.00
#
_symmetry.space_group_name_H-M   'P 1'
#
loop_
_entity.id
_entity.type
_entity.pdbx_description
1 polymer ?
#
loop_
_entity_poly.entity_id
_entity_poly.type
_entity_poly.pdbx_seq_one_letter_code
_entity_poly.pdbx_strand_id
1 'polypeptide(L)'
;MIVAAPYFDATASGQYAAAEPPFWLENGLTVQPGSPAQCRGVDPTRLPGVPAQVAADMKNPANAYFSYADLNGNPRPGSVGCWDLGAYQH
;
A
#
# COMPACT_ATOMS: atom_id res chain seq x y z
N MET A 1 -15.06 -12.30 11.45
CA MET A 1 -16.28 -11.59 10.98
C MET A 1 -15.81 -10.58 9.95
N ILE A 2 -16.11 -10.76 8.67
CA ILE A 2 -15.72 -9.79 7.63
C ILE A 2 -16.87 -8.79 7.57
N VAL A 3 -16.68 -7.62 8.17
CA VAL A 3 -17.61 -6.50 8.07
C VAL A 3 -17.56 -6.03 6.62
N ALA A 4 -18.71 -5.92 5.96
CA ALA A 4 -18.78 -5.38 4.60
C ALA A 4 -18.12 -4.00 4.57
N ALA A 5 -17.32 -3.72 3.54
CA ALA A 5 -16.73 -2.41 3.36
C ALA A 5 -17.86 -1.35 3.32
N PRO A 6 -17.68 -0.18 3.97
CA PRO A 6 -18.66 0.88 3.90
C PRO A 6 -18.90 1.30 2.44
N TYR A 7 -20.15 1.66 2.13
CA TYR A 7 -20.52 2.18 0.81
C TYR A 7 -19.74 3.47 0.49
N PHE A 8 -19.12 3.52 -0.70
CA PHE A 8 -18.35 4.66 -1.18
C PHE A 8 -19.04 5.29 -2.40
N ASP A 9 -19.22 6.61 -2.37
CA ASP A 9 -19.71 7.44 -3.47
C ASP A 9 -18.73 8.61 -3.65
N ALA A 10 -17.97 8.57 -4.74
CA ALA A 10 -16.94 9.55 -5.04
C ALA A 10 -17.47 10.99 -5.24
N THR A 11 -18.78 11.15 -5.42
CA THR A 11 -19.43 12.45 -5.66
C THR A 11 -20.21 12.96 -4.46
N ALA A 12 -20.45 12.11 -3.46
CA ALA A 12 -21.15 12.50 -2.25
C ALA A 12 -20.25 13.36 -1.35
N SER A 13 -20.65 14.61 -1.12
CA SER A 13 -19.98 15.51 -0.18
C SER A 13 -20.06 14.96 1.25
N GLY A 14 -18.94 14.94 1.97
CA GLY A 14 -18.92 14.67 3.41
C GLY A 14 -18.84 13.20 3.82
N GLN A 15 -18.66 12.24 2.90
CA GLN A 15 -18.43 10.83 3.27
C GLN A 15 -17.18 10.63 4.15
N TYR A 16 -16.23 11.56 4.09
CA TYR A 16 -15.04 11.59 4.94
C TYR A 16 -15.16 12.55 6.14
N ALA A 17 -16.29 13.25 6.30
CA ALA A 17 -16.44 14.26 7.36
C ALA A 17 -16.39 13.66 8.77
N ALA A 18 -16.78 12.39 8.91
CA ALA A 18 -16.70 11.62 10.14
C ALA A 18 -15.53 10.62 10.16
N ALA A 19 -14.66 10.62 9.13
CA ALA A 19 -13.49 9.77 9.16
C ALA A 19 -12.53 10.30 10.23
N GLU A 20 -12.14 9.42 11.16
CA GLU A 20 -11.03 9.68 12.08
C GLU A 20 -9.82 10.18 11.28
N PRO A 21 -9.16 11.28 11.70
CA PRO A 21 -8.01 11.78 10.97
C PRO A 21 -6.93 10.70 10.89
N PRO A 22 -6.35 10.41 9.72
CA PRO A 22 -5.44 9.27 9.56
C PRO A 22 -4.26 9.24 10.53
N PHE A 23 -3.82 10.40 11.04
CA PHE A 23 -2.73 10.50 12.00
C PHE A 23 -3.06 9.90 13.39
N TRP A 24 -4.33 9.71 13.73
CA TRP A 24 -4.75 9.02 14.95
C TRP A 24 -4.48 7.52 14.91
N LEU A 25 -4.32 6.97 13.70
CA LEU A 25 -4.03 5.55 13.55
C LEU A 25 -2.60 5.21 13.95
N GLU A 26 -1.67 6.18 14.04
CA GLU A 26 -0.24 5.94 14.31
C GLU A 26 0.29 4.72 13.52
N ASN A 27 0.76 3.69 14.22
CA ASN A 27 1.19 2.40 13.67
C ASN A 27 0.10 1.33 13.67
N GLY A 28 -1.15 1.67 13.96
CA GLY A 28 -2.28 0.75 14.07
C GLY A 28 -2.62 -0.01 12.79
N LEU A 29 -2.08 0.41 11.64
CA LEU A 29 -2.19 -0.30 10.36
C LEU A 29 -0.92 -1.09 9.97
N THR A 30 0.12 -1.09 10.82
CA THR A 30 1.32 -1.91 10.57
C THR A 30 0.98 -3.41 10.56
N VAL A 31 1.63 -4.15 9.67
CA VAL A 31 1.39 -5.57 9.47
C VAL A 31 1.85 -6.34 10.72
N GLN A 32 0.89 -6.94 11.42
CA GLN A 32 1.17 -7.74 12.61
C GLN A 32 1.73 -9.13 12.24
N PRO A 33 2.56 -9.75 13.11
CA PRO A 33 2.99 -11.13 12.94
C PRO A 33 1.81 -12.09 12.72
N GLY A 34 1.89 -12.95 11.70
CA GLY A 34 0.83 -13.91 11.37
C GLY A 34 -0.36 -13.31 10.61
N SER A 35 -0.30 -12.02 10.25
CA SER A 35 -1.33 -11.39 9.42
C SER A 35 -1.45 -12.09 8.06
N PRO A 36 -2.67 -12.28 7.53
CA PRO A 36 -2.87 -12.80 6.19
C PRO A 36 -2.35 -11.85 5.10
N ALA A 37 -1.92 -10.63 5.43
CA ALA A 37 -1.27 -9.72 4.49
C ALA A 37 0.21 -10.05 4.25
N GLN A 38 0.85 -10.78 5.17
CA GLN A 38 2.28 -11.08 5.09
C GLN A 38 2.61 -11.91 3.84
N CYS A 39 3.58 -11.45 3.07
CA CYS A 39 4.05 -12.15 1.86
C CYS A 39 2.96 -12.48 0.82
N ARG A 40 1.88 -11.70 0.79
CA ARG A 40 0.76 -11.89 -0.17
C ARG A 40 0.71 -10.86 -1.29
N GLY A 41 1.55 -9.83 -1.23
CA GLY A 41 1.69 -8.83 -2.26
C GLY A 41 2.54 -9.30 -3.44
N VAL A 42 2.64 -8.44 -4.44
CA VAL A 42 3.46 -8.65 -5.64
C VAL A 42 4.25 -7.39 -5.94
N ASP A 43 5.43 -7.54 -6.54
CA ASP A 43 6.16 -6.40 -7.11
C ASP A 43 5.37 -5.91 -8.35
N PRO A 44 4.79 -4.68 -8.30
CA PRO A 44 3.95 -4.18 -9.37
C PRO A 44 4.74 -4.00 -10.68
N THR A 45 6.06 -3.83 -10.62
CA THR A 45 6.91 -3.68 -11.83
C THR A 45 7.06 -4.97 -12.63
N ARG A 46 6.63 -6.10 -12.06
CA ARG A 46 6.67 -7.42 -12.70
C ARG A 46 5.33 -7.84 -13.28
N LEU A 47 4.28 -7.03 -13.10
CA LEU A 47 2.98 -7.35 -13.65
C LEU A 47 3.02 -7.32 -15.19
N PRO A 48 2.38 -8.29 -15.87
CA PRO A 48 2.31 -8.29 -17.32
C PRO A 48 1.74 -6.98 -17.87
N GLY A 49 2.39 -6.41 -18.88
CA GLY A 49 1.93 -5.19 -19.54
C GLY A 49 2.38 -3.88 -18.89
N VAL A 50 3.14 -3.91 -17.79
CA VAL A 50 3.73 -2.70 -17.22
C VAL A 50 4.87 -2.19 -18.13
N PRO A 51 4.79 -0.95 -18.65
CA PRO A 51 5.85 -0.39 -19.49
C PRO A 51 7.15 -0.20 -18.72
N ALA A 52 8.29 -0.35 -19.40
CA ALA A 52 9.62 -0.22 -18.80
C ALA A 52 9.83 1.13 -18.10
N GLN A 53 9.32 2.23 -18.66
CA GLN A 53 9.41 3.55 -18.05
C GLN A 53 8.61 3.65 -16.75
N VAL A 54 7.40 3.09 -16.71
CA VAL A 54 6.57 3.08 -15.50
C VAL A 54 7.23 2.24 -14.41
N ALA A 55 7.83 1.10 -14.77
CA ALA A 55 8.64 0.30 -13.86
C ALA A 55 9.86 1.06 -13.31
N ALA A 56 10.52 1.87 -14.14
CA ALA A 56 11.63 2.72 -13.72
C ALA A 56 11.17 3.83 -12.76
N ASP A 57 10.04 4.48 -13.06
CA ASP A 57 9.45 5.52 -12.23
C ASP A 57 9.04 4.99 -10.84
N MET A 58 8.43 3.79 -10.79
CA MET A 58 8.10 3.13 -9.52
C MET A 58 9.33 2.82 -8.66
N LYS A 59 10.50 2.60 -9.28
CA LYS A 59 11.77 2.30 -8.59
C LYS A 59 12.58 3.54 -8.20
N ASN A 60 12.22 4.71 -8.71
CA ASN A 60 13.01 5.92 -8.51
C ASN A 60 12.57 6.65 -7.21
N PRO A 61 13.42 6.73 -6.17
CA PRO A 61 13.07 7.38 -4.90
C PRO A 61 12.81 8.89 -5.01
N ALA A 62 13.21 9.53 -6.12
CA ALA A 62 12.93 10.94 -6.39
C ALA A 62 11.59 11.16 -7.11
N ASN A 63 10.88 10.09 -7.50
CA ASN A 63 9.62 10.19 -8.24
C ASN A 63 8.43 10.11 -7.28
N ALA A 64 7.37 10.88 -7.56
CA ALA A 64 6.11 10.83 -6.82
C ALA A 64 5.43 9.44 -6.86
N TYR A 65 5.79 8.60 -7.83
CA TYR A 65 5.28 7.23 -7.96
C TYR A 65 6.16 6.16 -7.29
N PHE A 66 7.16 6.57 -6.50
CA PHE A 66 8.05 5.65 -5.81
C PHE A 66 7.26 4.66 -4.96
N SER A 67 7.41 3.37 -5.26
CA SER A 67 6.63 2.28 -4.68
C SER A 67 7.50 1.25 -3.95
N TYR A 68 8.81 1.47 -3.87
CA TYR A 68 9.77 0.55 -3.23
C TYR A 68 10.06 0.89 -1.76
N ALA A 69 9.19 1.72 -1.16
CA ALA A 69 9.08 1.87 0.27
C ALA A 69 7.61 1.78 0.70
N ASP A 70 7.38 1.44 1.94
CA ASP A 70 6.07 1.52 2.59
C ASP A 70 5.77 2.95 3.06
N LEU A 71 4.58 3.19 3.63
CA LEU A 71 4.20 4.53 4.11
C LEU A 71 5.11 5.09 5.23
N ASN A 72 5.82 4.23 5.95
CA ASN A 72 6.78 4.62 6.98
C ASN A 72 8.21 4.78 6.42
N GLY A 73 8.40 4.60 5.12
CA GLY A 73 9.71 4.64 4.47
C GLY A 73 10.51 3.34 4.61
N ASN A 74 9.93 2.26 5.13
CA ASN A 74 10.61 0.97 5.20
C ASN A 74 10.76 0.41 3.77
N PRO A 75 11.95 -0.11 3.41
CA PRO A 75 12.19 -0.59 2.07
C PRO A 75 11.36 -1.85 1.79
N ARG A 76 10.78 -1.92 0.59
CA ARG A 76 10.17 -3.15 0.09
C ARG A 76 11.25 -4.02 -0.56
N PRO A 77 11.24 -5.34 -0.38
CA PRO A 77 12.36 -6.21 -0.72
C PRO A 77 12.57 -6.45 -2.23
N GLY A 78 11.83 -5.74 -3.09
CA GLY A 78 12.00 -5.79 -4.55
C GLY A 78 11.94 -7.23 -5.08
N SER A 79 13.00 -7.66 -5.76
CA SER A 79 13.08 -8.96 -6.41
C SER A 79 13.45 -10.15 -5.51
N VAL A 80 13.95 -9.89 -4.31
CA VAL A 80 14.64 -10.89 -3.45
C VAL A 80 13.84 -11.32 -2.23
N GLY A 81 12.69 -10.68 -1.96
CA GLY A 81 11.83 -11.03 -0.84
C GLY A 81 10.35 -10.87 -1.16
N CYS A 82 9.52 -11.24 -0.20
CA CYS A 82 8.08 -11.19 -0.35
C CYS A 82 7.55 -9.78 -0.09
N TRP A 83 6.53 -9.37 -0.84
CA TRP A 83 5.84 -8.11 -0.60
C TRP A 83 4.63 -8.37 0.28
N ASP A 84 4.33 -7.45 1.20
CA ASP A 84 3.06 -7.47 1.91
C ASP A 84 1.95 -6.81 1.11
N LEU A 85 0.72 -7.29 1.36
CA LEU A 85 -0.47 -6.59 0.88
C LEU A 85 -0.68 -5.29 1.66
N GLY A 86 -1.10 -4.26 0.93
CA GLY A 86 -1.42 -2.96 1.51
C GLY A 86 -0.21 -2.03 1.63
N ALA A 87 -0.37 -1.01 2.45
CA ALA A 87 0.51 0.17 2.44
C ALA A 87 1.77 0.03 3.31
N TYR A 88 1.82 -0.98 4.19
CA TYR A 88 2.90 -1.23 5.14
C TYR A 88 3.68 -2.49 4.77
N GLN A 89 4.94 -2.57 5.21
CA GLN A 89 5.81 -3.73 5.07
C GLN A 89 6.24 -4.21 6.47
N HIS A 90 6.17 -5.52 6.72
CA HIS A 90 6.73 -6.18 7.91
C HIS A 90 8.23 -6.45 7.76
#